data_AF-A0A162X8M3-F1
#
_entry.id   AF-A0A162X8M3-F1
#
_cell.length_a   1.000
_cell.length_b   1.000
_cell.length_c   1.000
_cell.angle_alpha   90.00
_cell.angle_beta   90.00
_cell.angle_gamma   90.00
#
_symmetry.space_group_name_H-M   'P 1'
#
loop_
_entity.id
_entity.type
_entity.pdbx_description
1 polymer ?
#
loop_
_entity_poly.entity_id
_entity_poly.type
_entity_poly.pdbx_seq_one_letter_code
_entity_poly.pdbx_strand_id
1 'polypeptide(L)'
;MSVYSPQLCSDHHCHSKLSHLLFRGVHSLSHFLYQCPQKWTVWENAWIKYFGLSPLTFDIHRTLFSLKVPGHSLPVFHVQLCQIISSSILALWGTHWSFIFNNRPFQTSSINSKIDTLVSHFSSELDLT
;
A
#
# COMPACT_ATOMS: atom_id res chain seq x y z
N MET A 1 -8.92 -22.69 -43.64
CA MET A 1 -8.56 -21.32 -44.05
C MET A 1 -9.53 -20.38 -43.35
N SER A 2 -9.16 -19.89 -42.16
CA SER A 2 -8.59 -18.54 -41.93
C SER A 2 -9.73 -17.59 -41.50
N VAL A 3 -9.72 -16.80 -40.41
CA VAL A 3 -8.75 -16.51 -39.34
C VAL A 3 -9.43 -15.44 -38.41
N TYR A 4 -8.95 -15.32 -37.17
CA TYR A 4 -9.16 -14.24 -36.17
C TYR A 4 -10.44 -14.17 -35.31
N SER A 5 -10.22 -14.55 -34.05
CA SER A 5 -10.90 -14.07 -32.84
C SER A 5 -10.42 -12.64 -32.50
N PRO A 6 -11.28 -11.79 -31.91
CA PRO A 6 -10.85 -10.94 -30.81
C PRO A 6 -11.74 -11.13 -29.59
N GLN A 7 -11.11 -11.50 -28.48
CA GLN A 7 -11.68 -11.50 -27.13
C GLN A 7 -12.15 -10.09 -26.76
N LEU A 8 -13.46 -9.83 -26.79
CA LEU A 8 -14.08 -8.75 -26.02
C LEU A 8 -14.21 -9.24 -24.56
N CYS A 9 -13.18 -9.00 -23.74
CA CYS A 9 -13.28 -9.24 -22.31
C CYS A 9 -12.38 -8.28 -21.53
N SER A 10 -12.80 -7.01 -21.39
CA SER A 10 -12.10 -6.04 -20.52
C SER A 10 -12.99 -5.07 -19.74
N ASP A 11 -14.19 -4.69 -20.22
CA ASP A 11 -14.93 -3.59 -19.56
C ASP A 11 -15.94 -4.05 -18.50
N HIS A 12 -16.68 -5.15 -18.72
CA HIS A 12 -17.75 -5.56 -17.79
C HIS A 12 -17.25 -6.03 -16.42
N HIS A 13 -16.06 -6.66 -16.36
CA HIS A 13 -15.49 -7.14 -15.10
C HIS A 13 -14.95 -5.98 -14.24
N CYS A 14 -14.36 -4.97 -14.88
CA CYS A 14 -13.86 -3.78 -14.21
C CYS A 14 -15.01 -2.92 -13.67
N HIS A 15 -16.05 -2.70 -14.48
CA HIS A 15 -17.27 -2.01 -14.05
C HIS A 15 -17.97 -2.73 -12.91
N SER A 16 -18.01 -4.07 -12.90
CA SER A 16 -18.58 -4.86 -11.80
C SER A 16 -17.80 -4.66 -10.48
N LYS A 17 -16.47 -4.71 -10.50
CA LYS A 17 -15.66 -4.49 -9.29
C LYS A 17 -15.75 -3.07 -8.76
N LEU A 18 -15.73 -2.07 -9.64
CA LEU A 18 -15.87 -0.65 -9.26
C LEU A 18 -17.28 -0.36 -8.73
N SER A 19 -18.32 -0.88 -9.38
CA SER A 19 -19.70 -0.73 -8.91
C SER A 19 -19.95 -1.45 -7.59
N HIS A 20 -19.37 -2.64 -7.35
CA HIS A 20 -19.42 -3.29 -6.03
C HIS A 20 -18.73 -2.47 -4.94
N LEU A 21 -17.64 -1.74 -5.25
CA LEU A 21 -16.98 -0.85 -4.29
C LEU A 21 -17.79 0.43 -4.01
N LEU A 22 -18.47 0.97 -5.02
CA LEU A 22 -19.31 2.16 -4.91
C LEU A 22 -20.68 1.87 -4.25
N PHE A 23 -21.25 0.69 -4.49
CA PHE A 23 -22.57 0.28 -3.99
C PHE A 23 -22.54 -0.28 -2.55
N ARG A 24 -21.36 -0.67 -2.04
CA ARG A 24 -21.14 -1.05 -0.63
C ARG A 24 -20.70 0.12 0.27
N GLY A 25 -20.84 1.38 -0.17
CA GLY A 25 -20.47 2.58 0.60
C GLY A 25 -20.91 2.46 2.07
N VAL A 26 -20.05 2.61 3.08
CA VAL A 26 -18.92 3.52 3.26
C VAL A 26 -17.73 2.72 3.81
N HIS A 27 -16.76 2.35 2.96
CA HIS A 27 -15.44 2.02 3.50
C HIS A 27 -14.83 3.36 3.92
N SER A 28 -14.79 3.64 5.22
CA SER A 28 -14.12 4.82 5.75
C SER A 28 -12.71 4.92 5.15
N LEU A 29 -12.19 6.13 4.97
CA LEU A 29 -10.83 6.33 4.48
C LEU A 29 -9.82 5.49 5.29
N SER A 30 -10.07 5.31 6.59
CA SER A 30 -9.34 4.40 7.48
C SER A 30 -9.38 2.94 7.04
N HIS A 31 -10.55 2.39 6.68
CA HIS A 31 -10.64 1.04 6.14
C HIS A 31 -9.88 0.90 4.83
N PHE A 32 -10.00 1.90 3.95
CA PHE A 32 -9.27 1.92 2.69
C PHE A 32 -7.75 1.95 2.91
N LEU A 33 -7.25 2.72 3.88
CA LEU A 33 -5.82 2.91 4.08
C LEU A 33 -5.16 1.81 4.92
N TYR A 34 -5.78 1.38 6.03
CA TYR A 34 -5.10 0.51 6.99
C TYR A 34 -5.97 -0.49 7.77
N GLN A 35 -7.28 -0.30 7.95
CA GLN A 35 -8.08 -1.24 8.79
C GLN A 35 -8.43 -2.55 8.07
N CYS A 36 -8.33 -2.60 6.74
CA CYS A 36 -8.50 -3.85 6.01
C CYS A 36 -7.42 -4.86 6.45
N PRO A 37 -7.76 -6.10 6.85
CA PRO A 37 -6.79 -7.06 7.38
C PRO A 37 -5.57 -7.29 6.47
N GLN A 38 -5.78 -7.37 5.15
CA GLN A 38 -4.69 -7.55 4.19
C GLN A 38 -3.74 -6.34 4.15
N LYS A 39 -4.28 -5.12 4.25
CA LYS A 39 -3.49 -3.88 4.27
C LYS A 39 -2.82 -3.70 5.63
N TRP A 40 -3.51 -4.09 6.71
CA TRP A 40 -2.96 -4.08 8.07
C TRP A 40 -1.70 -4.92 8.17
N THR A 41 -1.69 -6.14 7.62
CA THR A 41 -0.49 -6.99 7.64
C THR A 41 0.69 -6.35 6.90
N VAL A 42 0.46 -5.56 5.85
CA VAL A 42 1.54 -4.78 5.20
C VAL A 42 2.07 -3.72 6.14
N TRP A 43 1.17 -2.94 6.76
CA TRP A 43 1.55 -1.91 7.73
C TRP A 43 2.33 -2.49 8.91
N GLU A 44 1.85 -3.57 9.51
CA GLU A 44 2.51 -4.24 10.62
C GLU A 44 3.93 -4.70 10.26
N ASN A 45 4.10 -5.35 9.10
CA ASN A 45 5.42 -5.80 8.64
C ASN A 45 6.38 -4.63 8.39
N ALA A 46 5.92 -3.59 7.70
CA ALA A 46 6.73 -2.40 7.47
C ALA A 46 7.10 -1.74 8.80
N TRP A 47 6.15 -1.65 9.73
CA TRP A 47 6.38 -0.98 11.01
C TRP A 47 7.38 -1.74 11.89
N ILE A 48 7.22 -3.06 12.01
CA ILE A 48 8.17 -3.90 12.74
C ILE A 48 9.57 -3.76 12.14
N LYS A 49 9.67 -3.77 10.80
CA LYS A 49 10.95 -3.67 10.10
C LYS A 49 11.67 -2.35 10.36
N TYR A 50 10.98 -1.22 10.26
CA TYR A 50 11.61 0.10 10.31
C TYR A 50 11.65 0.71 11.72
N PHE A 51 10.68 0.38 12.58
CA PHE A 51 10.53 0.95 13.92
C PHE A 51 10.77 -0.07 15.05
N GLY A 52 10.94 -1.36 14.73
CA GLY A 52 11.28 -2.41 15.70
C GLY A 52 10.12 -2.89 16.58
N LEU A 53 8.89 -2.45 16.31
CA LEU A 53 7.71 -2.76 17.13
C LEU A 53 6.46 -2.96 16.26
N SER A 54 5.47 -3.71 16.75
CA SER A 54 4.17 -3.82 16.08
C SER A 54 3.34 -2.56 16.36
N PRO A 55 2.70 -1.95 15.33
CA PRO A 55 1.93 -0.74 15.50
C PRO A 55 0.56 -1.03 16.11
N LEU A 56 0.00 -0.09 16.85
CA LEU A 56 -1.43 -0.03 17.09
C LEU A 56 -2.12 0.67 15.91
N THR A 57 -3.40 0.38 15.71
CA THR A 57 -4.22 1.04 14.69
C THR A 57 -4.20 2.56 14.82
N PHE A 58 -4.10 3.06 16.06
CA PHE A 58 -3.97 4.48 16.36
C PHE A 58 -2.63 5.07 15.87
N ASP A 59 -1.54 4.31 15.91
CA ASP A 59 -0.21 4.78 15.48
C ASP A 59 -0.19 5.03 13.97
N ILE A 60 -0.75 4.10 13.20
CA ILE A 60 -0.91 4.24 11.74
C ILE A 60 -1.81 5.43 11.42
N HIS A 61 -2.96 5.55 12.11
CA HIS A 61 -3.88 6.67 11.92
C HIS A 61 -3.19 8.02 12.17
N ARG A 62 -2.58 8.18 13.34
CA ARG A 62 -1.89 9.41 13.74
C ARG A 62 -0.76 9.76 12.77
N THR A 63 -0.05 8.76 12.25
CA THR A 63 1.03 8.99 11.30
C THR A 63 0.50 9.44 9.95
N LEU A 64 -0.56 8.82 9.45
CA LEU A 64 -1.17 9.19 8.16
C LEU A 64 -1.84 10.57 8.18
N PHE A 65 -2.52 10.92 9.27
CA PHE A 65 -3.34 12.13 9.33
C PHE A 65 -2.71 13.29 10.11
N SER A 66 -1.70 13.02 10.94
CA SER A 66 -1.04 14.05 11.76
C SER A 66 0.48 14.06 11.60
N LEU A 67 1.06 13.19 10.76
CA LEU A 67 2.51 13.09 10.53
C LEU A 67 3.32 12.95 11.83
N LYS A 68 2.73 12.30 12.85
CA LYS A 68 3.35 12.12 14.17
C LYS A 68 3.56 10.63 14.46
N VAL A 69 4.80 10.25 14.72
CA VAL A 69 5.22 8.91 15.14
C VAL A 69 5.15 8.82 16.67
N PRO A 70 4.91 7.63 17.25
CA PRO A 70 5.25 7.36 18.63
C PRO A 70 6.70 7.78 18.91
N GLY A 71 6.93 8.61 19.94
CA GLY A 71 8.24 9.19 20.24
C GLY A 71 9.32 8.18 20.68
N HIS A 72 9.00 6.88 20.68
CA HIS A 72 9.83 5.80 21.19
C HIS A 72 10.56 5.02 20.10
N SER A 73 10.22 5.26 18.83
CA SER A 73 10.85 4.58 17.70
C SER A 73 11.70 5.56 16.90
N LEU A 74 12.97 5.70 17.28
CA LEU A 74 13.97 6.13 16.31
C LEU A 74 14.05 5.01 15.26
N PRO A 75 13.88 5.31 13.95
CA PRO A 75 14.05 4.28 12.94
C PRO A 75 15.43 3.65 13.11
N VAL A 76 15.49 2.32 13.09
CA VAL A 76 16.74 1.56 13.26
C VAL A 76 17.74 1.86 12.12
N PHE A 77 17.29 2.60 11.10
CA PHE A 77 18.01 2.93 9.89
C PHE A 77 18.00 4.44 9.65
N HIS A 78 18.96 4.95 8.86
CA HIS A 78 19.06 6.32 8.33
C HIS A 78 17.87 6.74 7.42
N VAL A 79 16.72 6.08 7.52
CA VAL A 79 15.54 6.30 6.70
C VAL A 79 14.58 7.22 7.44
N GLN A 80 14.14 8.29 6.78
CA GLN A 80 13.16 9.21 7.34
C GLN A 80 11.77 8.58 7.39
N LEU A 81 11.00 8.91 8.42
CA LEU A 81 9.59 8.51 8.56
C LEU A 81 8.81 8.73 7.25
N CYS A 82 8.90 9.93 6.69
CA CYS A 82 8.13 10.31 5.51
C CYS A 82 8.41 9.38 4.33
N GLN A 83 9.64 8.87 4.19
CA GLN A 83 10.00 7.90 3.15
C GLN A 83 9.30 6.57 3.36
N ILE A 84 9.30 6.04 4.59
CA ILE A 84 8.64 4.78 4.94
C ILE A 84 7.13 4.87 4.69
N ILE A 85 6.50 5.95 5.15
CA ILE A 85 5.05 6.16 5.05
C ILE A 85 4.64 6.37 3.60
N SER A 86 5.34 7.24 2.86
CA SER A 86 5.05 7.49 1.45
C SER A 86 5.23 6.23 0.61
N SER A 87 6.30 5.46 0.87
CA SER A 87 6.56 4.19 0.18
C SER A 87 5.49 3.15 0.46
N SER A 88 5.06 3.04 1.72
CA SER A 88 3.96 2.16 2.15
C SER A 88 2.65 2.49 1.43
N ILE A 89 2.27 3.77 1.43
CA ILE A 89 1.05 4.24 0.75
C ILE A 89 1.16 3.96 -0.75
N LEU A 90 2.27 4.30 -1.39
CA LEU A 90 2.46 4.14 -2.84
C LEU A 90 2.41 2.67 -3.27
N ALA A 91 3.05 1.77 -2.51
CA ALA A 91 3.03 0.34 -2.76
C ALA A 91 1.62 -0.25 -2.61
N LEU A 92 0.91 0.11 -1.52
CA LEU A 92 -0.47 -0.30 -1.26
C LEU A 92 -1.42 0.22 -2.34
N TRP A 93 -1.32 1.49 -2.69
CA TRP A 93 -2.14 2.14 -3.71
C TRP A 93 -1.96 1.48 -5.07
N GLY A 94 -0.71 1.36 -5.54
CA GLY A 94 -0.43 0.74 -6.84
C GLY A 94 -0.89 -0.72 -6.92
N THR A 95 -0.75 -1.48 -5.82
CA THR A 95 -1.20 -2.88 -5.78
C THR A 95 -2.72 -2.98 -5.73
N HIS A 96 -3.38 -2.13 -4.96
CA HIS A 96 -4.84 -2.08 -4.90
C HIS A 96 -5.47 -1.80 -6.27
N TRP A 97 -4.95 -0.82 -7.00
CA TRP A 97 -5.45 -0.54 -8.35
C TRP A 97 -5.07 -1.61 -9.36
N SER A 98 -3.90 -2.24 -9.23
CA SER A 98 -3.56 -3.41 -10.05
C SER A 98 -4.49 -4.60 -9.79
N PHE A 99 -5.00 -4.78 -8.58
CA PHE A 99 -6.00 -5.79 -8.27
C PHE A 99 -7.36 -5.49 -8.93
N ILE A 100 -7.75 -4.21 -8.95
CA ILE A 100 -9.01 -3.75 -9.56
C ILE A 100 -8.94 -3.86 -11.09
N PHE A 101 -7.93 -3.25 -11.70
CA PHE A 101 -7.84 -3.07 -13.16
C PHE A 101 -7.14 -4.22 -13.86
N ASN A 102 -6.11 -4.81 -13.25
CA ASN A 102 -5.26 -5.80 -13.90
C ASN A 102 -5.46 -7.22 -13.36
N ASN A 103 -6.46 -7.44 -12.50
CA ASN A 103 -6.71 -8.72 -11.81
C ASN A 103 -5.48 -9.31 -11.10
N ARG A 104 -4.50 -8.48 -10.72
CA ARG A 104 -3.31 -8.96 -10.02
C ARG A 104 -3.63 -9.30 -8.56
N PRO A 105 -3.20 -10.45 -8.02
CA PRO A 105 -3.49 -10.81 -6.64
C PRO A 105 -2.81 -9.85 -5.65
N PHE A 106 -3.47 -9.62 -4.52
CA PHE A 106 -2.88 -8.86 -3.41
C PHE A 106 -1.95 -9.79 -2.63
N GLN A 107 -0.63 -9.60 -2.80
CA GLN A 107 0.40 -10.42 -2.16
C GLN A 107 1.24 -9.57 -1.20
N THR A 108 1.07 -9.79 0.11
CA THR A 108 1.72 -9.02 1.18
C THR A 108 3.24 -9.00 1.04
N SER A 109 3.88 -10.13 0.74
CA SER A 109 5.33 -10.24 0.56
C SER A 109 5.83 -9.35 -0.59
N SER A 110 5.18 -9.40 -1.75
CA SER A 110 5.52 -8.55 -2.90
C SER A 110 5.35 -7.06 -2.61
N ILE A 111 4.32 -6.69 -1.83
CA ILE A 111 4.10 -5.31 -1.42
C ILE A 111 5.22 -4.84 -0.50
N ASN A 112 5.58 -5.63 0.52
CA ASN A 112 6.68 -5.30 1.43
C ASN A 112 8.02 -5.16 0.68
N SER A 113 8.33 -6.07 -0.25
CA SER A 113 9.53 -5.93 -1.09
C SER A 113 9.51 -4.65 -1.93
N LYS A 114 8.33 -4.26 -2.42
CA LYS A 114 8.16 -2.99 -3.16
C LYS A 114 8.36 -1.78 -2.26
N ILE A 115 7.91 -1.83 -1.00
CA ILE A 115 8.17 -0.79 0.00
C ILE A 115 9.68 -0.65 0.19
N ASP A 116 10.40 -1.76 0.36
CA ASP A 116 11.85 -1.75 0.52
C ASP A 116 12.56 -1.08 -0.65
N THR A 117 12.18 -1.45 -1.89
CA THR A 117 12.74 -0.84 -3.10
C THR A 117 12.50 0.67 -3.15
N LEU A 118 11.27 1.11 -2.83
CA LEU A 118 10.91 2.53 -2.84
C LEU A 118 11.67 3.31 -1.76
N VAL A 119 11.81 2.75 -0.56
CA VAL A 119 12.59 3.35 0.52
C VAL A 119 14.05 3.51 0.11
N SER A 120 14.67 2.45 -0.42
CA SER A 120 16.07 2.52 -0.90
C SER A 120 16.25 3.54 -2.02
N HIS A 121 15.29 3.62 -2.94
CA HIS A 121 15.32 4.61 -4.02
C HIS A 121 15.31 6.05 -3.47
N PHE A 122 14.36 6.37 -2.59
CA PHE A 122 14.29 7.71 -1.99
C PHE A 122 15.53 8.04 -1.15
N SER A 123 16.15 7.06 -0.49
CA SER A 123 17.43 7.28 0.21
C SER A 123 18.54 7.63 -0.78
N SER A 124 18.65 6.90 -1.90
CA SER A 124 19.69 7.17 -2.91
C SER A 124 19.53 8.53 -3.59
N GLU A 125 18.31 9.04 -3.75
CA GLU A 125 18.08 10.38 -4.30
C GLU A 125 18.53 11.49 -3.35
N LEU A 126 18.41 11.29 -2.04
CA LEU A 126 18.80 12.27 -1.02
C LEU A 126 20.31 12.24 -0.73
N ASP A 127 20.98 11.10 -0.92
CA ASP A 127 22.45 11.01 -0.78
C ASP A 127 23.20 11.70 -1.93
N LEU A 128 22.50 12.10 -3.00
CA LEU A 128 23.04 12.83 -4.16
C LEU A 128 22.95 14.36 -4.03
N THR A 129 22.45 14.87 -2.90
CA THR A 129 22.36 16.31 -2.58
C THR A 129 23.27 16.71 -1.43
#